data_AF-A0A1C7MLZ0-F1
#
_entry.id   AF-A0A1C7MLZ0-F1
#
_cell.length_a   1.000
_cell.length_b   1.000
_cell.length_c   1.000
_cell.angle_alpha   90.00
_cell.angle_beta   90.00
_cell.angle_gamma   90.00
#
_symmetry.space_group_name_H-M   'P 1'
#
loop_
_entity.id
_entity.type
_entity.pdbx_description
1 polymer ?
#
loop_
_entity_poly.entity_id
_entity_poly.type
_entity_poly.pdbx_seq_one_letter_code
_entity_poly.pdbx_strand_id
1 'polypeptide(L)'
;MSSVNCQGRVLEVARLRTGLDKIYTSVTDRINHLTNNVTIPVNIPVDFAEDLTDDTVGYSWLSHGSFTQKTLPLLEVLFSHPDYSIGGVDAYGMFRWHRPGLMALRHELGHINRELAILCFILPAPPPRGTEFADTRLSNAQIPRNVYKDFGTWFIHHRTKTSGLTKSLSWVPTLCPKKLQTLLDWYCAVVRPVECLLAQILDEDGSLVQHEEYLWMQDGKHMNSEKFSHVLERTTQEFMGCGLSLHYWRHIAISIMREFIPSDIGGDHFGDTLSNHSTNQARQTYAREVGKLPFLQPMLCWRAVEFASIGMMFLVGDRMHHQLPCAYATMVG
;
A
#
# COMPACT_ATOMS: atom_id res chain seq x y z
N MET A 1 -28.00 0.25 11.11
CA MET A 1 -26.52 0.24 11.07
C MET A 1 -26.09 -0.90 10.18
N SER A 2 -25.27 -0.66 9.17
CA SER A 2 -24.82 -1.72 8.25
C SER A 2 -23.60 -2.44 8.83
N SER A 3 -23.67 -3.76 8.89
CA SER A 3 -22.62 -4.64 9.41
C SER A 3 -22.34 -5.78 8.43
N VAL A 4 -21.08 -6.21 8.34
CA VAL A 4 -20.66 -7.37 7.56
C VAL A 4 -20.36 -8.52 8.52
N ASN A 5 -20.97 -9.69 8.31
CA ASN A 5 -20.62 -10.90 9.03
C ASN A 5 -19.74 -11.78 8.14
N CYS A 6 -18.60 -12.23 8.66
CA CYS A 6 -17.76 -13.22 8.02
C CYS A 6 -17.30 -14.24 9.07
N GLN A 7 -17.71 -15.50 8.90
CA GLN A 7 -17.32 -16.62 9.78
C GLN A 7 -17.57 -16.36 11.28
N GLY A 8 -18.69 -15.69 11.61
CA GLY A 8 -19.08 -15.40 12.99
C GLY A 8 -18.45 -14.13 13.58
N ARG A 9 -17.60 -13.41 12.83
CA ARG A 9 -17.10 -12.08 13.21
C ARG A 9 -17.97 -11.02 12.54
N VAL A 10 -18.59 -10.16 13.35
CA VAL A 10 -19.41 -9.02 12.88
C VAL A 10 -18.56 -7.76 12.89
N LEU A 11 -18.38 -7.15 11.71
CA LEU A 11 -17.74 -5.86 11.53
C LEU A 11 -18.78 -4.81 11.20
N GLU A 12 -18.99 -3.84 12.10
CA GLU A 12 -19.78 -2.65 11.80
C GLU A 12 -19.02 -1.74 10.83
N VAL A 13 -19.65 -1.34 9.71
CA VAL A 13 -19.01 -0.49 8.70
C VAL A 13 -18.60 0.86 9.29
N ALA A 14 -19.34 1.37 10.27
CA ALA A 14 -19.00 2.60 10.99
C ALA A 14 -17.69 2.46 11.80
N ARG A 15 -17.47 1.31 12.43
CA ARG A 15 -16.23 1.02 13.17
C ARG A 15 -15.04 0.84 12.24
N LEU A 16 -15.24 0.20 11.09
CA LEU A 16 -14.22 0.11 10.04
C LEU A 16 -13.75 1.51 9.62
N ARG A 17 -14.68 2.40 9.26
CA ARG A 17 -14.34 3.78 8.84
C ARG A 17 -13.65 4.57 9.95
N THR A 18 -14.23 4.57 11.13
CA THR A 18 -13.66 5.29 12.29
C THR A 18 -12.28 4.76 12.64
N GLY A 19 -12.07 3.43 12.58
CA GLY A 19 -10.76 2.83 12.84
C GLY A 19 -9.74 3.17 11.77
N LEU A 20 -10.12 3.21 10.49
CA LEU A 20 -9.22 3.65 9.41
C LEU A 20 -8.83 5.12 9.55
N ASP A 21 -9.77 6.00 9.90
CA ASP A 21 -9.47 7.39 10.20
C ASP A 21 -8.52 7.52 11.39
N LYS A 22 -8.72 6.73 12.46
CA LYS A 22 -7.80 6.70 13.62
C LYS A 22 -6.39 6.24 13.25
N ILE A 23 -6.26 5.20 12.40
CA ILE A 23 -4.95 4.74 11.92
C ILE A 23 -4.29 5.83 11.07
N TYR A 24 -5.03 6.47 10.17
CA TYR A 24 -4.51 7.58 9.37
C TYR A 24 -4.04 8.76 10.25
N THR A 25 -4.84 9.14 11.25
CA THR A 25 -4.47 10.18 12.22
C THR A 25 -3.24 9.77 13.03
N SER A 26 -3.16 8.54 13.51
CA SER A 26 -1.97 8.02 14.21
C SER A 26 -0.70 8.16 13.37
N VAL A 27 -0.74 7.75 12.09
CA VAL A 27 0.40 7.93 11.18
C VAL A 27 0.76 9.41 11.00
N THR A 28 -0.24 10.26 10.81
CA THR A 28 -0.04 11.71 10.60
C THR A 28 0.55 12.38 11.84
N ASP A 29 0.07 12.03 13.03
CA ASP A 29 0.56 12.55 14.31
C ASP A 29 2.01 12.12 14.55
N ARG A 30 2.34 10.86 14.24
CA ARG A 30 3.72 10.34 14.31
C ARG A 30 4.64 11.05 13.33
N ILE A 31 4.18 11.31 12.10
CA ILE A 31 4.95 12.10 11.13
C ILE A 31 5.17 13.53 11.63
N ASN A 32 4.13 14.20 12.13
CA ASN A 32 4.23 15.55 12.67
C ASN A 32 5.19 15.60 13.86
N HIS A 33 5.14 14.60 14.74
CA HIS A 33 6.10 14.47 15.83
C HIS A 33 7.52 14.28 15.28
N LEU A 34 7.73 13.28 14.41
CA LEU A 34 9.02 12.97 13.79
C LEU A 34 9.66 14.17 13.08
N THR A 35 8.85 15.00 12.44
CA THR A 35 9.33 16.22 11.76
C THR A 35 9.37 17.45 12.66
N ASN A 36 9.11 17.31 13.96
CA ASN A 36 8.97 18.44 14.90
C ASN A 36 8.05 19.54 14.35
N ASN A 37 6.94 19.15 13.71
CA ASN A 37 5.98 20.00 13.02
C ASN A 37 6.56 20.82 11.83
N VAL A 38 7.78 20.52 11.39
CA VAL A 38 8.36 21.11 10.18
C VAL A 38 7.74 20.45 8.95
N THR A 39 7.19 21.26 8.06
CA THR A 39 6.66 20.79 6.78
C THR A 39 7.80 20.46 5.82
N ILE A 40 7.91 19.20 5.41
CA ILE A 40 8.82 18.76 4.34
C ILE A 40 8.01 18.61 3.06
N PRO A 41 8.11 19.53 2.08
CA PRO A 41 7.34 19.45 0.84
C PRO A 41 7.88 18.34 -0.06
N VAL A 42 6.96 17.57 -0.65
CA VAL A 42 7.23 16.56 -1.67
C VAL A 42 6.51 16.99 -2.95
N ASN A 43 7.29 17.28 -3.99
CA ASN A 43 6.82 17.87 -5.23
C ASN A 43 6.86 16.83 -6.35
N ILE A 44 5.82 16.01 -6.43
CA ILE A 44 5.61 15.10 -7.57
C ILE A 44 4.72 15.81 -8.59
N PRO A 45 5.13 15.94 -9.86
CA PRO A 45 4.29 16.54 -10.90
C PRO A 45 2.93 15.82 -11.01
N VAL A 46 1.86 16.57 -11.28
CA VAL A 46 0.50 16.01 -11.36
C VAL A 46 0.34 15.06 -12.55
N ASP A 47 1.06 15.35 -13.62
CA ASP A 47 1.15 14.61 -14.88
C ASP A 47 2.34 13.63 -14.91
N PHE A 48 2.94 13.35 -13.75
CA PHE A 48 4.04 12.40 -13.67
C PHE A 48 3.57 10.99 -14.05
N ALA A 49 4.25 10.41 -15.02
CA ALA A 49 4.12 9.03 -15.45
C ALA A 49 5.52 8.45 -15.65
N GLU A 50 5.77 7.29 -15.05
CA GLU A 50 7.03 6.55 -15.23
C GLU A 50 6.96 5.56 -16.39
N ASP A 51 8.12 5.05 -16.81
CA ASP A 51 8.16 3.91 -17.73
C ASP A 51 7.81 2.60 -16.97
N LEU A 52 6.60 2.11 -17.22
CA LEU A 52 6.10 0.87 -16.62
C LEU A 52 6.83 -0.39 -17.13
N THR A 53 7.59 -0.27 -18.23
CA THR A 53 8.33 -1.36 -18.88
C THR A 53 9.79 -1.45 -18.46
N ASP A 54 10.32 -0.43 -17.77
CA ASP A 54 11.69 -0.46 -17.27
C ASP A 54 11.84 -1.56 -16.20
N ASP A 55 12.70 -2.53 -16.49
CA ASP A 55 13.05 -3.68 -15.66
C ASP A 55 14.47 -3.61 -15.08
N THR A 56 15.14 -2.46 -15.22
CA THR A 56 16.51 -2.24 -14.72
C THR A 56 16.54 -2.44 -13.21
N VAL A 57 17.46 -3.28 -12.73
CA VAL A 57 17.63 -3.54 -11.29
C VAL A 57 17.91 -2.24 -10.54
N GLY A 58 17.19 -2.02 -9.43
CA GLY A 58 17.25 -0.81 -8.62
C GLY A 58 16.36 0.33 -9.12
N TYR A 59 15.72 0.20 -10.29
CA TYR A 59 14.84 1.24 -10.80
C TYR A 59 13.54 1.33 -9.99
N SER A 60 13.12 2.57 -9.73
CA SER A 60 11.86 2.95 -9.12
C SER A 60 11.45 4.33 -9.67
N TRP A 61 10.19 4.72 -9.50
CA TRP A 61 9.78 6.10 -9.79
C TRP A 61 10.61 7.14 -9.02
N LEU A 62 11.12 6.78 -7.83
CA LEU A 62 12.05 7.57 -7.02
C LEU A 62 13.38 7.89 -7.74
N SER A 63 13.75 7.11 -8.76
CA SER A 63 15.00 7.28 -9.51
C SER A 63 14.95 8.39 -10.56
N HIS A 64 13.77 8.95 -10.88
CA HIS A 64 13.62 10.00 -11.91
C HIS A 64 14.13 11.38 -11.49
N GLY A 65 14.37 11.60 -10.21
CA GLY A 65 14.85 12.87 -9.71
C GLY A 65 14.51 13.10 -8.25
N SER A 66 15.00 14.21 -7.72
CA SER A 66 14.71 14.60 -6.34
C SER A 66 13.31 15.21 -6.24
N PHE A 67 12.37 14.49 -5.63
CA PHE A 67 11.04 15.02 -5.31
C PHE A 67 11.03 15.94 -4.09
N THR A 68 12.18 16.10 -3.44
CA THR A 68 12.45 16.98 -2.30
C THR A 68 13.55 17.97 -2.66
N GLN A 69 13.63 19.10 -1.96
CA GLN A 69 14.72 20.08 -2.21
C GLN A 69 16.10 19.57 -1.80
N LYS A 70 16.15 18.63 -0.86
CA LYS A 70 17.36 18.04 -0.29
C LYS A 70 17.27 16.53 -0.35
N THR A 71 18.41 15.84 -0.38
CA THR A 71 18.48 14.37 -0.47
C THR A 71 17.94 13.67 0.78
N LEU A 72 18.21 14.23 1.97
CA LEU A 72 17.79 13.66 3.26
C LEU A 72 17.14 14.75 4.15
N PRO A 73 15.98 15.30 3.75
CA PRO A 73 15.39 16.45 4.44
C PRO A 73 14.96 16.10 5.87
N LEU A 74 14.51 14.86 6.09
CA LEU A 74 14.16 14.37 7.43
C LEU A 74 15.40 14.27 8.34
N LEU A 75 16.56 13.87 7.81
CA LEU A 75 17.77 13.75 8.63
C LEU A 75 18.20 15.09 9.22
N GLU A 76 18.06 16.18 8.47
CA GLU A 76 18.36 17.53 8.98
C GLU A 76 17.44 17.93 10.14
N VAL A 77 16.15 17.64 10.00
CA VAL A 77 15.18 17.89 11.08
C VAL A 77 15.58 17.08 12.31
N LEU A 78 15.93 15.80 12.13
CA LEU A 78 16.31 14.90 13.21
C LEU A 78 17.57 15.34 13.96
N PHE A 79 18.54 15.99 13.31
CA PHE A 79 19.73 16.53 14.00
C PHE A 79 19.40 17.67 14.99
N SER A 80 18.27 18.33 14.81
CA SER A 80 17.80 19.41 15.69
C SER A 80 16.58 19.00 16.54
N HIS A 81 16.15 17.74 16.45
CA HIS A 81 14.94 17.28 17.10
C HIS A 81 15.18 17.06 18.61
N PRO A 82 14.31 17.57 19.51
CA PRO A 82 14.52 17.47 20.95
C PRO A 82 14.54 16.02 21.47
N ASP A 83 13.68 15.16 20.90
CA ASP A 83 13.53 13.77 21.36
C ASP A 83 14.47 12.76 20.68
N TYR A 84 15.16 13.13 19.59
CA TYR A 84 16.04 12.21 18.85
C TYR A 84 17.49 12.68 18.90
N SER A 85 18.30 12.00 19.72
CA SER A 85 19.76 12.14 19.65
C SER A 85 20.32 11.12 18.67
N ILE A 86 20.49 11.50 17.41
CA ILE A 86 20.91 10.56 16.35
C ILE A 86 22.44 10.52 16.14
N GLY A 87 23.15 11.58 16.49
CA GLY A 87 24.59 11.67 16.36
C GLY A 87 25.12 13.05 16.74
N GLY A 88 26.44 13.17 16.83
CA GLY A 88 27.10 14.42 17.20
C GLY A 88 28.60 14.38 16.93
N VAL A 89 29.25 15.50 17.14
CA VAL A 89 30.70 15.63 17.02
C VAL A 89 31.33 15.46 18.40
N ASP A 90 32.31 14.56 18.52
CA ASP A 90 33.02 14.33 19.77
C ASP A 90 34.05 15.44 20.08
N ALA A 91 34.70 15.36 21.24
CA ALA A 91 35.69 16.34 21.67
C ALA A 91 36.92 16.46 20.73
N TYR A 92 37.10 15.50 19.82
CA TYR A 92 38.19 15.48 18.84
C TYR A 92 37.75 15.98 17.45
N GLY A 93 36.53 16.48 17.31
CA GLY A 93 36.00 16.94 16.03
C GLY A 93 35.50 15.80 15.13
N MET A 94 35.41 14.57 15.62
CA MET A 94 34.96 13.41 14.84
C MET A 94 33.46 13.20 15.01
N PHE A 95 32.75 13.09 13.89
CA PHE A 95 31.32 12.75 13.91
C PHE A 95 31.13 11.29 14.34
N ARG A 96 30.19 11.07 15.26
CA ARG A 96 29.79 9.75 15.73
C ARG A 96 28.28 9.61 15.75
N TRP A 97 27.81 8.48 15.22
CA TRP A 97 26.43 8.06 15.34
C TRP A 97 26.12 7.64 16.78
N HIS A 98 24.97 8.07 17.29
CA HIS A 98 24.46 7.64 18.58
C HIS A 98 23.52 6.45 18.38
N ARG A 99 24.08 5.23 18.43
CA ARG A 99 23.36 3.98 18.11
C ARG A 99 22.02 3.81 18.85
N PRO A 100 21.91 4.04 20.18
CA PRO A 100 20.63 3.92 20.87
C PRO A 100 19.55 4.85 20.31
N GLY A 101 19.90 6.09 19.96
CA GLY A 101 18.96 7.03 19.35
C GLY A 101 18.56 6.65 17.93
N LEU A 102 19.49 6.11 17.14
CA LEU A 102 19.18 5.54 15.82
C LEU A 102 18.26 4.32 15.91
N MET A 103 18.42 3.46 16.92
CA MET A 103 17.52 2.33 17.16
C MET A 103 16.12 2.80 17.58
N ALA A 104 16.02 3.81 18.45
CA ALA A 104 14.75 4.42 18.82
C ALA A 104 14.04 5.03 17.60
N LEU A 105 14.77 5.76 16.76
CA LEU A 105 14.26 6.30 15.50
C LEU A 105 13.76 5.19 14.58
N ARG A 106 14.56 4.14 14.35
CA ARG A 106 14.15 2.98 13.53
C ARG A 106 12.82 2.38 14.01
N HIS A 107 12.64 2.25 15.32
CA HIS A 107 11.41 1.71 15.88
C HIS A 107 10.20 2.60 15.55
N GLU A 108 10.38 3.93 15.63
CA GLU A 108 9.32 4.86 15.27
C GLU A 108 8.97 4.84 13.79
N LEU A 109 9.98 4.78 12.91
CA LEU A 109 9.74 4.60 11.47
C LEU A 109 9.02 3.27 11.18
N GLY A 110 9.35 2.22 11.93
CA GLY A 110 8.66 0.93 11.89
C GLY A 110 7.17 1.03 12.30
N HIS A 111 6.81 1.88 13.26
CA HIS A 111 5.42 2.14 13.61
C HIS A 111 4.65 2.81 12.47
N ILE A 112 5.26 3.83 11.85
CA ILE A 112 4.70 4.52 10.67
C ILE A 112 4.52 3.53 9.52
N ASN A 113 5.55 2.76 9.16
CA ASN A 113 5.49 1.78 8.07
C ASN A 113 4.38 0.76 8.30
N ARG A 114 4.27 0.23 9.52
CA ARG A 114 3.29 -0.78 9.91
C ARG A 114 1.84 -0.30 9.71
N GLU A 115 1.52 0.89 10.19
CA GLU A 115 0.17 1.46 10.07
C GLU A 115 -0.14 1.89 8.63
N LEU A 116 0.85 2.40 7.91
CA LEU A 116 0.76 2.68 6.48
C LEU A 116 0.51 1.40 5.67
N ALA A 117 1.17 0.30 6.00
CA ALA A 117 0.95 -1.01 5.37
C ALA A 117 -0.50 -1.48 5.57
N ILE A 118 -1.08 -1.29 6.75
CA ILE A 118 -2.49 -1.63 7.00
C ILE A 118 -3.41 -0.80 6.11
N LEU A 119 -3.18 0.51 6.01
CA LEU A 119 -3.97 1.40 5.13
C LEU A 119 -3.83 0.97 3.66
N CYS A 120 -2.61 0.67 3.20
CA CYS A 120 -2.33 0.21 1.84
C CYS A 120 -2.84 -1.20 1.54
N PHE A 121 -3.14 -2.02 2.56
CA PHE A 121 -3.78 -3.31 2.37
C PHE A 121 -5.32 -3.22 2.35
N ILE A 122 -5.88 -2.34 3.19
CA ILE A 122 -7.33 -2.24 3.37
C ILE A 122 -7.99 -1.37 2.29
N LEU A 123 -7.37 -0.25 1.93
CA LEU A 123 -8.01 0.78 1.11
C LEU A 123 -7.99 0.49 -0.40
N PRO A 124 -6.86 0.10 -1.01
CA PRO A 124 -6.84 -0.33 -2.40
C PRO A 124 -7.63 -1.63 -2.59
N ALA A 125 -8.46 -1.67 -3.63
CA ALA A 125 -9.27 -2.85 -3.96
C ALA A 125 -8.99 -3.33 -5.39
N PRO A 126 -8.98 -4.65 -5.62
CA PRO A 126 -9.11 -5.75 -4.65
C PRO A 126 -7.89 -5.91 -3.74
N PRO A 127 -8.04 -6.40 -2.49
CA PRO A 127 -6.89 -6.68 -1.65
C PRO A 127 -6.09 -7.86 -2.23
N PRO A 128 -4.75 -7.76 -2.35
CA PRO A 128 -3.88 -8.85 -2.77
C PRO A 128 -3.88 -10.03 -1.79
N ARG A 129 -3.25 -11.16 -2.15
CA ARG A 129 -2.99 -12.23 -1.18
C ARG A 129 -1.94 -11.78 -0.19
N GLY A 130 -1.90 -12.42 0.97
CA GLY A 130 -0.97 -12.09 2.04
C GLY A 130 0.51 -12.02 1.62
N THR A 131 0.97 -13.03 0.90
CA THR A 131 2.36 -13.08 0.39
C THR A 131 2.60 -12.04 -0.69
N GLU A 132 1.66 -11.86 -1.62
CA GLU A 132 1.73 -10.83 -2.67
C GLU A 132 1.78 -9.41 -2.09
N PHE A 133 1.10 -9.17 -0.96
CA PHE A 133 1.15 -7.90 -0.26
C PHE A 133 2.46 -7.73 0.50
N ALA A 134 2.85 -8.72 1.31
CA ALA A 134 4.07 -8.67 2.10
C ALA A 134 5.31 -8.43 1.21
N ASP A 135 5.33 -9.06 0.03
CA ASP A 135 6.42 -8.94 -0.95
C ASP A 135 6.27 -7.72 -1.88
N THR A 136 5.51 -6.69 -1.49
CA THR A 136 5.39 -5.46 -2.29
C THR A 136 6.75 -4.79 -2.42
N ARG A 137 7.22 -4.65 -3.66
CA ARG A 137 8.50 -4.04 -4.01
C ARG A 137 8.33 -2.60 -4.46
N LEU A 138 9.23 -1.73 -4.00
CA LEU A 138 9.33 -0.34 -4.41
C LEU A 138 10.27 -0.16 -5.61
N SER A 139 11.31 -0.99 -5.71
CA SER A 139 12.26 -0.98 -6.82
C SER A 139 12.37 -2.36 -7.49
N ASN A 140 12.83 -2.37 -8.72
CA ASN A 140 13.04 -3.58 -9.49
C ASN A 140 14.21 -4.40 -8.90
N ALA A 141 14.04 -5.72 -8.84
CA ALA A 141 15.09 -6.66 -8.52
C ALA A 141 15.04 -7.82 -9.53
N GLN A 142 15.33 -9.05 -9.11
CA GLN A 142 15.07 -10.23 -9.95
C GLN A 142 13.58 -10.38 -10.30
N ILE A 143 12.71 -9.77 -9.49
CA ILE A 143 11.28 -9.65 -9.71
C ILE A 143 10.96 -8.17 -9.90
N PRO A 144 10.08 -7.79 -10.86
CA PRO A 144 9.69 -6.40 -11.05
C PRO A 144 9.09 -5.77 -9.79
N ARG A 145 9.19 -4.44 -9.69
CA ARG A 145 8.55 -3.66 -8.63
C ARG A 145 7.03 -3.81 -8.68
N ASN A 146 6.37 -3.47 -7.57
CA ASN A 146 4.91 -3.47 -7.47
C ASN A 146 4.34 -2.06 -7.37
N VAL A 147 5.12 -1.08 -6.92
CA VAL A 147 4.66 0.31 -6.81
C VAL A 147 5.04 1.08 -8.05
N TYR A 148 4.01 1.58 -8.73
CA TYR A 148 4.14 2.36 -9.95
C TYR A 148 3.49 3.74 -9.81
N LYS A 149 3.91 4.67 -10.65
CA LYS A 149 3.47 6.05 -10.76
C LYS A 149 3.02 6.34 -12.18
N ASP A 150 1.72 6.48 -12.35
CA ASP A 150 1.08 6.83 -13.62
C ASP A 150 -0.21 7.60 -13.32
N PHE A 151 -0.13 8.94 -13.37
CA PHE A 151 -1.21 9.86 -12.97
C PHE A 151 -1.81 9.58 -11.57
N GLY A 152 -1.03 8.90 -10.72
CA GLY A 152 -1.47 8.31 -9.45
C GLY A 152 -0.50 7.23 -8.99
N THR A 153 -0.65 6.74 -7.75
CA THR A 153 0.15 5.60 -7.26
C THR A 153 -0.60 4.30 -7.44
N TRP A 154 0.00 3.34 -8.14
CA TRP A 154 -0.57 2.03 -8.43
C TRP A 154 0.21 0.94 -7.70
N PHE A 155 -0.51 -0.04 -7.15
CA PHE A 155 0.06 -1.32 -6.75
C PHE A 155 -0.31 -2.37 -7.80
N ILE A 156 0.68 -2.91 -8.49
CA ILE A 156 0.51 -3.95 -9.50
C ILE A 156 1.11 -5.25 -8.94
N HIS A 157 0.23 -6.17 -8.54
CA HIS A 157 0.65 -7.46 -8.02
C HIS A 157 0.69 -8.51 -9.12
N HIS A 158 1.84 -9.20 -9.26
CA HIS A 158 2.00 -10.30 -10.20
C HIS A 158 1.54 -11.61 -9.55
N ARG A 159 0.83 -12.42 -10.31
CA ARG A 159 0.33 -13.72 -9.88
C ARG A 159 0.63 -14.77 -10.93
N THR A 160 1.35 -15.80 -10.57
CA THR A 160 1.44 -17.02 -11.37
C THR A 160 0.23 -17.89 -11.05
N LYS A 161 -0.62 -18.17 -12.06
CA LYS A 161 -1.65 -19.20 -11.93
C LYS A 161 -1.09 -20.50 -12.50
N THR A 162 -0.82 -21.46 -11.63
CA THR A 162 -0.53 -22.85 -12.03
C THR A 162 -1.84 -23.58 -12.31
N SER A 163 -2.49 -23.28 -13.44
CA SER A 163 -3.48 -24.19 -14.01
C SER A 163 -2.77 -25.23 -14.88
N GLY A 164 -3.18 -26.51 -14.76
CA GLY A 164 -2.41 -27.72 -15.08
C GLY A 164 -1.82 -27.94 -16.48
N LEU A 165 -1.77 -26.95 -17.38
CA LEU A 165 -1.04 -27.04 -18.65
C LEU A 165 -0.33 -25.75 -19.08
N THR A 166 -0.58 -24.59 -18.46
CA THR A 166 0.03 -23.31 -18.84
C THR A 166 0.23 -22.42 -17.62
N LYS A 167 1.47 -21.99 -17.39
CA LYS A 167 1.78 -20.92 -16.43
C LYS A 167 1.32 -19.59 -17.02
N SER A 168 0.11 -19.16 -16.72
CA SER A 168 -0.31 -17.79 -17.05
C SER A 168 0.11 -16.85 -15.93
N LEU A 169 0.87 -15.80 -16.31
CA LEU A 169 1.12 -14.67 -15.43
C LEU A 169 -0.10 -13.75 -15.52
N SER A 170 -0.65 -13.36 -14.38
CA SER A 170 -1.75 -12.42 -14.27
C SER A 170 -1.31 -11.21 -13.46
N TRP A 171 -1.78 -10.04 -13.85
CA TRP A 171 -1.41 -8.75 -13.27
C TRP A 171 -2.67 -8.15 -12.66
N VAL A 172 -2.61 -7.75 -11.40
CA VAL A 172 -3.75 -7.14 -10.70
C VAL A 172 -3.36 -5.72 -10.30
N PRO A 173 -3.64 -4.72 -11.15
CA PRO A 173 -3.42 -3.32 -10.81
C PRO A 173 -4.49 -2.84 -9.83
N THR A 174 -4.07 -2.06 -8.84
CA THR A 174 -4.96 -1.39 -7.87
C THR A 174 -4.48 0.03 -7.66
N LEU A 175 -5.37 1.00 -7.82
CA LEU A 175 -5.02 2.41 -7.57
C LEU A 175 -5.07 2.72 -6.08
N CYS A 176 -4.05 3.40 -5.59
CA CYS A 176 -4.00 3.94 -4.24
C CYS A 176 -4.92 5.18 -4.14
N PRO A 177 -5.88 5.23 -3.19
CA PRO A 177 -6.74 6.40 -3.02
C PRO A 177 -5.94 7.68 -2.72
N LYS A 178 -6.37 8.82 -3.29
CA LYS A 178 -5.59 10.07 -3.29
C LYS A 178 -5.09 10.54 -1.92
N LYS A 179 -5.93 10.43 -0.88
CA LYS A 179 -5.56 10.80 0.51
C LYS A 179 -4.44 9.90 1.07
N LEU A 180 -4.47 8.61 0.76
CA LEU A 180 -3.43 7.66 1.14
C LEU A 180 -2.19 7.83 0.25
N GLN A 181 -2.37 8.08 -1.04
CA GLN A 181 -1.28 8.33 -1.98
C GLN A 181 -0.37 9.46 -1.48
N THR A 182 -0.91 10.62 -1.09
CA THR A 182 -0.09 11.74 -0.59
C THR A 182 0.78 11.32 0.60
N LEU A 183 0.23 10.51 1.51
CA LEU A 183 0.94 10.02 2.69
C LEU A 183 2.03 9.01 2.31
N LEU A 184 1.71 8.08 1.40
CA LEU A 184 2.64 7.06 0.92
C LEU A 184 3.78 7.65 0.10
N ASP A 185 3.46 8.60 -0.79
CA ASP A 185 4.43 9.32 -1.61
C ASP A 185 5.42 10.08 -0.72
N TRP A 186 4.90 10.76 0.32
CA TRP A 186 5.73 11.45 1.29
C TRP A 186 6.64 10.48 2.04
N TYR A 187 6.09 9.36 2.52
CA TYR A 187 6.87 8.32 3.18
C TYR A 187 8.01 7.81 2.28
N CYS A 188 7.71 7.47 1.02
CA CYS A 188 8.68 6.97 0.05
C CYS A 188 9.77 8.00 -0.29
N ALA A 189 9.43 9.28 -0.39
CA ALA A 189 10.40 10.33 -0.74
C ALA A 189 11.23 10.83 0.46
N VAL A 190 10.67 10.78 1.68
CA VAL A 190 11.26 11.45 2.87
C VAL A 190 11.77 10.46 3.91
N VAL A 191 10.99 9.43 4.23
CA VAL A 191 11.31 8.47 5.30
C VAL A 191 12.21 7.34 4.76
N ARG A 192 11.86 6.76 3.61
CA ARG A 192 12.58 5.62 3.03
C ARG A 192 14.09 5.87 2.87
N PRO A 193 14.57 7.03 2.37
CA PRO A 193 16.01 7.31 2.29
C PRO A 193 16.71 7.29 3.67
N VAL A 194 16.03 7.77 4.72
CA VAL A 194 16.56 7.70 6.09
C VAL A 194 16.58 6.26 6.58
N GLU A 195 15.58 5.44 6.29
CA GLU A 195 15.60 4.00 6.62
C GLU A 195 16.77 3.27 5.96
N CYS A 196 17.06 3.55 4.68
CA CYS A 196 18.23 2.99 3.99
C CYS A 196 19.54 3.40 4.68
N LEU A 197 19.68 4.67 5.08
CA LEU A 197 20.84 5.14 5.85
C LEU A 197 20.95 4.41 7.21
N LEU A 198 19.83 4.25 7.93
CA LEU A 198 19.82 3.53 9.19
C LEU A 198 20.24 2.06 9.02
N ALA A 199 19.81 1.41 7.93
CA ALA A 199 20.23 0.06 7.60
C ALA A 199 21.75 -0.03 7.39
N GLN A 200 22.34 0.92 6.64
CA GLN A 200 23.79 0.99 6.43
C GLN A 200 24.60 1.16 7.72
N ILE A 201 24.06 1.90 8.69
CA ILE A 201 24.78 2.22 9.94
C ILE A 201 24.62 1.12 11.00
N LEU A 202 23.42 0.56 11.12
CA LEU A 202 23.06 -0.30 12.25
C LEU A 202 23.18 -1.78 11.92
N ASP A 203 22.97 -2.20 10.67
CA ASP A 203 22.85 -3.60 10.29
C ASP A 203 24.10 -4.16 9.62
N GLU A 204 24.13 -5.50 9.50
CA GLU A 204 25.11 -6.26 8.74
C GLU A 204 24.80 -6.24 7.23
N ASP A 205 25.76 -6.71 6.42
CA ASP A 205 25.68 -6.72 4.96
C ASP A 205 24.36 -7.35 4.45
N GLY A 206 23.65 -6.64 3.57
CA GLY A 206 22.42 -7.10 2.91
C GLY A 206 21.11 -6.47 3.40
N SER A 207 21.07 -5.82 4.58
CA SER A 207 19.87 -5.13 5.08
C SER A 207 19.48 -3.94 4.19
N LEU A 208 20.48 -3.18 3.71
CA LEU A 208 20.25 -2.07 2.77
C LEU A 208 19.49 -2.52 1.53
N VAL A 209 19.88 -3.64 0.92
CA VAL A 209 19.25 -4.16 -0.29
C VAL A 209 17.76 -4.45 -0.04
N GLN A 210 17.42 -5.00 1.14
CA GLN A 210 16.02 -5.21 1.51
C GLN A 210 15.25 -3.89 1.64
N HIS A 211 15.87 -2.86 2.22
CA HIS A 211 15.27 -1.53 2.37
C HIS A 211 15.08 -0.82 1.03
N GLU A 212 15.96 -1.04 0.05
CA GLU A 212 15.85 -0.50 -1.31
C GLU A 212 14.80 -1.25 -2.14
N GLU A 213 14.67 -2.56 -1.95
CA GLU A 213 13.76 -3.43 -2.71
C GLU A 213 12.33 -3.40 -2.15
N TYR A 214 12.15 -3.69 -0.86
CA TYR A 214 10.82 -3.95 -0.26
C TYR A 214 10.21 -2.71 0.39
N LEU A 215 8.90 -2.55 0.22
CA LEU A 215 8.16 -1.43 0.81
C LEU A 215 7.81 -1.66 2.29
N TRP A 216 7.60 -2.91 2.70
CA TRP A 216 7.12 -3.21 4.05
C TRP A 216 8.25 -3.72 4.93
N MET A 217 8.85 -2.79 5.68
CA MET A 217 9.99 -3.04 6.57
C MET A 217 9.57 -2.74 8.00
N GLN A 218 10.00 -3.58 8.95
CA GLN A 218 9.75 -3.37 10.37
C GLN A 218 10.99 -3.73 11.17
N ASP A 219 11.47 -2.76 11.96
CA ASP A 219 12.65 -2.90 12.82
C ASP A 219 13.89 -3.42 12.07
N GLY A 220 14.10 -2.95 10.83
CA GLY A 220 15.24 -3.32 10.00
C GLY A 220 15.09 -4.65 9.24
N LYS A 221 13.90 -5.26 9.24
CA LYS A 221 13.65 -6.54 8.54
C LYS A 221 12.40 -6.47 7.68
N HIS A 222 12.43 -7.19 6.56
CA HIS A 222 11.25 -7.39 5.73
C HIS A 222 10.10 -8.04 6.50
N MET A 223 8.91 -7.47 6.39
CA MET A 223 7.70 -7.97 7.05
C MET A 223 7.03 -9.04 6.19
N ASN A 224 7.14 -10.31 6.61
CA ASN A 224 6.46 -11.42 5.95
C ASN A 224 4.94 -11.41 6.19
N SER A 225 4.21 -12.25 5.44
CA SER A 225 2.75 -12.31 5.49
C SER A 225 2.17 -12.75 6.84
N GLU A 226 2.85 -13.63 7.58
CA GLU A 226 2.41 -14.08 8.91
C GLU A 226 2.51 -12.94 9.92
N LYS A 227 3.67 -12.27 9.98
CA LYS A 227 3.90 -11.10 10.85
C LYS A 227 2.93 -9.99 10.52
N PHE A 228 2.69 -9.72 9.23
CA PHE A 228 1.70 -8.72 8.81
C PHE A 228 0.28 -9.11 9.23
N SER A 229 -0.13 -10.38 9.12
CA SER A 229 -1.44 -10.82 9.59
C SER A 229 -1.64 -10.57 11.08
N HIS A 230 -0.63 -10.83 11.92
CA HIS A 230 -0.69 -10.55 13.35
C HIS A 230 -0.79 -9.07 13.66
N VAL A 231 0.00 -8.25 12.95
CA VAL A 231 -0.05 -6.78 13.03
C VAL A 231 -1.43 -6.26 12.67
N LEU A 232 -1.99 -6.75 11.55
CA LEU A 232 -3.31 -6.36 11.07
C LEU A 232 -4.38 -6.71 12.10
N GLU A 233 -4.37 -7.94 12.62
CA GLU A 233 -5.37 -8.40 13.59
C GLU A 233 -5.31 -7.60 14.89
N ARG A 234 -4.11 -7.35 15.43
CA ARG A 234 -3.93 -6.54 16.64
C ARG A 234 -4.42 -5.11 16.45
N THR A 235 -4.00 -4.47 15.37
CA THR A 235 -4.29 -3.05 15.12
C THR A 235 -5.78 -2.83 14.84
N THR A 236 -6.40 -3.73 14.07
CA THR A 236 -7.85 -3.68 13.81
C THR A 236 -8.66 -4.01 15.05
N GLN A 237 -8.20 -4.92 15.92
CA GLN A 237 -8.82 -5.14 17.23
C GLN A 237 -8.80 -3.88 18.10
N GLU A 238 -7.68 -3.15 18.12
CA GLU A 238 -7.51 -1.91 18.89
C GLU A 238 -8.38 -0.77 18.35
N PHE A 239 -8.32 -0.48 17.05
CA PHE A 239 -8.99 0.69 16.48
C PHE A 239 -10.44 0.45 16.04
N MET A 240 -10.79 -0.78 15.67
CA MET A 240 -12.11 -1.15 15.14
C MET A 240 -12.91 -2.05 16.09
N GLY A 241 -12.29 -2.56 17.17
CA GLY A 241 -12.92 -3.49 18.09
C GLY A 241 -13.11 -4.90 17.52
N CYS A 242 -12.50 -5.20 16.38
CA CYS A 242 -12.58 -6.49 15.70
C CYS A 242 -11.25 -6.79 15.01
N GLY A 243 -10.58 -7.87 15.42
CA GLY A 243 -9.38 -8.35 14.77
C GLY A 243 -9.68 -8.90 13.38
N LEU A 244 -9.02 -8.36 12.37
CA LEU A 244 -9.11 -8.80 10.97
C LEU A 244 -7.78 -9.47 10.59
N SER A 245 -7.85 -10.71 10.11
CA SER A 245 -6.71 -11.35 9.46
C SER A 245 -6.68 -10.98 7.97
N LEU A 246 -5.56 -11.25 7.31
CA LEU A 246 -5.40 -11.11 5.86
C LEU A 246 -6.54 -11.80 5.09
N HIS A 247 -6.86 -13.03 5.49
CA HIS A 247 -7.91 -13.82 4.87
C HIS A 247 -9.28 -13.19 5.11
N TYR A 248 -9.60 -12.86 6.37
CA TYR A 248 -10.90 -12.30 6.75
C TYR A 248 -11.19 -10.98 6.04
N TRP A 249 -10.22 -10.06 6.00
CA TRP A 249 -10.42 -8.80 5.30
C TRP A 249 -10.67 -9.03 3.81
N ARG A 250 -9.90 -9.92 3.17
CA ARG A 250 -10.09 -10.23 1.75
C ARG A 250 -11.49 -10.79 1.45
N HIS A 251 -12.04 -11.64 2.33
CA HIS A 251 -13.44 -12.08 2.22
C HIS A 251 -14.42 -10.92 2.28
N ILE A 252 -14.29 -10.08 3.30
CA ILE A 252 -15.15 -8.91 3.50
C ILE A 252 -15.08 -7.97 2.29
N ALA A 253 -13.88 -7.65 1.81
CA ALA A 253 -13.67 -6.76 0.68
C ALA A 253 -14.31 -7.31 -0.61
N ILE A 254 -14.17 -8.62 -0.88
CA ILE A 254 -14.82 -9.26 -2.04
C ILE A 254 -16.34 -9.21 -1.92
N SER A 255 -16.89 -9.50 -0.73
CA SER A 255 -18.33 -9.39 -0.49
C SER A 255 -18.85 -7.96 -0.66
N ILE A 256 -18.11 -6.96 -0.18
CA ILE A 256 -18.44 -5.54 -0.41
C ILE A 256 -18.41 -5.23 -1.91
N MET A 257 -17.36 -5.60 -2.63
CA MET A 257 -17.26 -5.37 -4.08
C MET A 257 -18.43 -6.00 -4.85
N ARG A 258 -18.88 -7.20 -4.45
CA ARG A 258 -20.03 -7.89 -5.08
C ARG A 258 -21.37 -7.19 -4.91
N GLU A 259 -21.54 -6.49 -3.79
CA GLU A 259 -22.78 -5.77 -3.53
C GLU A 259 -22.88 -4.50 -4.39
N PHE A 260 -21.75 -3.87 -4.71
CA PHE A 260 -21.73 -2.54 -5.36
C PHE A 260 -21.32 -2.55 -6.82
N ILE A 261 -20.64 -3.59 -7.29
CA ILE A 261 -20.24 -3.74 -8.69
C ILE A 261 -21.22 -4.72 -9.33
N PRO A 262 -22.04 -4.30 -10.31
CA PRO A 262 -22.92 -5.22 -11.01
C PRO A 262 -22.11 -6.33 -11.70
N SER A 263 -22.65 -7.56 -11.72
CA SER A 263 -22.11 -8.59 -12.58
C SER A 263 -22.42 -8.28 -14.05
N ASP A 264 -21.44 -8.43 -14.94
CA ASP A 264 -21.73 -8.45 -16.38
C ASP A 264 -22.67 -9.61 -16.71
N ILE A 265 -23.69 -9.34 -17.52
CA ILE A 265 -24.72 -10.32 -17.89
C ILE A 265 -24.04 -11.49 -18.63
N GLY A 266 -23.93 -12.63 -17.96
CA GLY A 266 -23.38 -13.88 -18.52
C GLY A 266 -21.90 -14.15 -18.25
N GLY A 267 -21.21 -13.31 -17.45
CA GLY A 267 -19.79 -13.46 -17.11
C GLY A 267 -19.51 -13.75 -15.63
N ASP A 268 -18.24 -14.03 -15.32
CA ASP A 268 -17.78 -14.06 -13.93
C ASP A 268 -17.85 -12.66 -13.30
N HIS A 269 -18.19 -12.59 -12.02
CA HIS A 269 -18.27 -11.30 -11.32
C HIS A 269 -16.91 -10.58 -11.33
N PHE A 270 -16.88 -9.29 -11.66
CA PHE A 270 -15.63 -8.50 -11.78
C PHE A 270 -14.69 -8.65 -10.58
N GLY A 271 -15.21 -8.51 -9.35
CA GLY A 271 -14.45 -8.72 -8.11
C GLY A 271 -13.91 -10.15 -7.91
N ASP A 272 -14.54 -11.17 -8.51
CA ASP A 272 -14.09 -12.56 -8.47
C ASP A 272 -12.95 -12.80 -9.47
N THR A 273 -13.10 -12.26 -10.69
CA THR A 273 -12.08 -12.28 -11.75
C THR A 273 -10.80 -11.59 -11.28
N LEU A 274 -10.92 -10.39 -10.70
CA LEU A 274 -9.81 -9.65 -10.09
C LEU A 274 -9.18 -10.38 -8.89
N SER A 275 -9.98 -11.21 -8.21
CA SER A 275 -9.51 -12.10 -7.16
C SER A 275 -8.98 -13.44 -7.69
N ASN A 276 -8.95 -13.63 -9.02
CA ASN A 276 -8.52 -14.81 -9.76
C ASN A 276 -9.29 -16.09 -9.39
N HIS A 277 -10.58 -15.95 -9.09
CA HIS A 277 -11.52 -17.04 -8.88
C HIS A 277 -12.61 -16.99 -9.94
N SER A 278 -13.08 -18.16 -10.40
CA SER A 278 -14.38 -18.18 -11.06
C SER A 278 -15.46 -17.88 -10.02
N THR A 279 -16.59 -17.33 -10.43
CA THR A 279 -17.71 -17.01 -9.54
C THR A 279 -18.16 -18.25 -8.76
N ASN A 280 -18.07 -19.43 -9.37
CA ASN A 280 -18.41 -20.69 -8.70
C ASN A 280 -17.41 -21.07 -7.61
N GLN A 281 -16.09 -21.00 -7.86
CA GLN A 281 -15.08 -21.21 -6.83
C GLN A 281 -15.18 -20.16 -5.72
N ALA A 282 -15.48 -18.93 -6.13
CA ALA A 282 -15.59 -17.82 -5.22
C ALA A 282 -16.85 -17.94 -4.35
N ARG A 283 -17.99 -18.43 -4.85
CA ARG A 283 -19.18 -18.75 -4.04
C ARG A 283 -18.96 -19.90 -3.07
N GLN A 284 -18.12 -20.87 -3.40
CA GLN A 284 -17.76 -21.97 -2.49
C GLN A 284 -16.81 -21.52 -1.37
N THR A 285 -16.03 -20.47 -1.62
CA THR A 285 -14.97 -19.99 -0.71
C THR A 285 -15.42 -18.77 0.10
N TYR A 286 -16.01 -17.78 -0.58
CA TYR A 286 -16.45 -16.47 -0.09
C TYR A 286 -17.99 -16.45 -0.01
N ALA A 287 -18.51 -16.47 1.22
CA ALA A 287 -19.93 -16.42 1.61
C ALA A 287 -20.70 -17.75 1.68
N ARG A 288 -20.82 -18.30 2.90
CA ARG A 288 -21.87 -19.25 3.29
C ARG A 288 -23.18 -18.58 3.74
N GLU A 289 -23.19 -17.25 3.93
CA GLU A 289 -24.40 -16.55 4.39
C GLU A 289 -25.09 -15.87 3.20
N VAL A 290 -26.20 -16.46 2.79
CA VAL A 290 -27.13 -15.93 1.79
C VAL A 290 -28.02 -14.88 2.46
N GLY A 291 -28.02 -13.68 1.89
CA GLY A 291 -29.09 -12.70 2.09
C GLY A 291 -28.87 -11.70 3.23
N LYS A 292 -28.74 -10.44 2.82
CA LYS A 292 -28.86 -9.19 3.61
C LYS A 292 -27.58 -8.71 4.30
N LEU A 293 -26.68 -8.10 3.53
CA LEU A 293 -26.11 -6.83 3.99
C LEU A 293 -27.27 -5.82 4.02
N PRO A 294 -27.70 -5.28 5.17
CA PRO A 294 -28.78 -4.30 5.18
C PRO A 294 -28.30 -3.04 4.46
N PHE A 295 -28.87 -2.84 3.26
CA PHE A 295 -28.80 -1.66 2.39
C PHE A 295 -27.87 -0.58 2.91
N LEU A 296 -26.61 -0.60 2.48
CA LEU A 296 -25.80 0.62 2.49
C LEU A 296 -26.49 1.59 1.54
N GLN A 297 -27.21 2.58 2.10
CA GLN A 297 -27.96 3.56 1.32
C GLN A 297 -27.04 4.25 0.28
N PRO A 298 -27.54 4.60 -0.91
CA PRO A 298 -26.77 5.28 -1.96
C PRO A 298 -26.00 6.52 -1.50
N MET A 299 -26.45 7.23 -0.46
CA MET A 299 -25.71 8.34 0.16
C MET A 299 -24.42 7.92 0.90
N LEU A 300 -24.37 6.70 1.47
CA LEU A 300 -23.16 6.13 2.05
C LEU A 300 -22.13 5.76 0.98
N CYS A 301 -22.60 5.54 -0.25
CA CYS A 301 -21.78 5.24 -1.41
C CYS A 301 -21.25 6.48 -2.10
N TRP A 302 -21.92 7.64 -2.16
CA TRP A 302 -21.28 8.86 -2.70
C TRP A 302 -19.99 9.26 -1.96
N ARG A 303 -19.90 8.97 -0.65
CA ARG A 303 -18.64 9.13 0.13
C ARG A 303 -17.71 7.91 0.09
N ALA A 304 -18.22 6.71 -0.24
CA ALA A 304 -17.38 5.53 -0.48
C ALA A 304 -16.84 5.48 -1.94
N VAL A 305 -17.52 6.19 -2.84
CA VAL A 305 -17.13 6.53 -4.21
C VAL A 305 -15.99 7.56 -4.14
N GLU A 306 -15.96 8.46 -3.16
CA GLU A 306 -14.72 9.19 -2.86
C GLU A 306 -13.58 8.27 -2.35
N PHE A 307 -13.89 7.10 -1.77
CA PHE A 307 -12.91 6.10 -1.29
C PHE A 307 -12.45 5.10 -2.37
N ALA A 308 -13.28 4.78 -3.36
CA ALA A 308 -13.01 3.76 -4.40
C ALA A 308 -13.11 4.27 -5.85
N SER A 309 -13.76 5.41 -6.08
CA SER A 309 -14.07 5.94 -7.43
C SER A 309 -13.08 6.94 -7.97
N ILE A 310 -11.94 7.14 -7.31
CA ILE A 310 -10.75 7.61 -8.01
C ILE A 310 -10.02 6.42 -8.67
N GLY A 311 -10.19 5.18 -8.16
CA GLY A 311 -9.54 3.99 -8.70
C GLY A 311 -10.30 3.19 -9.75
N MET A 312 -11.61 3.40 -9.91
CA MET A 312 -12.45 2.54 -10.77
C MET A 312 -13.10 3.25 -11.97
N MET A 313 -12.90 4.56 -12.16
CA MET A 313 -13.58 5.29 -13.25
C MET A 313 -12.91 5.17 -14.63
N PHE A 314 -11.86 4.34 -14.80
CA PHE A 314 -11.14 4.20 -16.08
C PHE A 314 -11.17 2.81 -16.73
N LEU A 315 -11.84 1.81 -16.16
CA LEU A 315 -11.83 0.45 -16.73
C LEU A 315 -13.13 -0.02 -17.40
N VAL A 316 -14.20 0.79 -17.41
CA VAL A 316 -15.39 0.48 -18.23
C VAL A 316 -15.96 1.76 -18.86
N GLY A 317 -15.50 2.04 -20.09
CA GLY A 317 -16.26 2.72 -21.13
C GLY A 317 -16.34 4.25 -21.06
N ASP A 318 -15.53 4.92 -21.88
CA ASP A 318 -16.06 6.04 -22.67
C ASP A 318 -15.54 5.97 -24.11
N ARG A 319 -16.37 5.37 -24.98
CA ARG A 319 -16.39 5.77 -26.40
C ARG A 319 -17.18 7.07 -26.46
N MET A 320 -16.51 8.22 -26.42
CA MET A 320 -16.93 9.40 -27.19
C MET A 320 -15.71 10.29 -27.50
N HIS A 321 -15.33 10.24 -28.78
CA HIS A 321 -14.68 11.28 -29.58
C HIS A 321 -13.66 12.22 -28.90
N HIS A 322 -12.38 11.89 -29.02
CA HIS A 322 -11.43 12.72 -29.78
C HIS A 322 -10.24 11.87 -30.26
N GLN A 323 -9.80 12.15 -31.48
CA GLN A 323 -8.78 11.43 -32.24
C GLN A 323 -7.43 11.44 -31.52
N LEU A 324 -6.84 10.25 -31.32
CA LEU A 324 -5.40 10.06 -31.25
C LEU A 324 -5.00 8.98 -32.27
N PRO A 325 -3.82 9.09 -32.91
CA PRO A 325 -3.52 8.43 -34.17
C PRO A 325 -3.18 6.95 -33.98
N CYS A 326 -3.59 6.19 -34.99
CA CYS A 326 -3.28 4.79 -35.24
C CYS A 326 -1.76 4.55 -35.28
N ALA A 327 -1.20 3.84 -34.29
CA ALA A 327 0.01 3.05 -34.43
C ALA A 327 0.11 2.07 -33.25
N TYR A 328 0.14 0.76 -33.58
CA TYR A 328 0.52 -0.42 -32.79
C TYR A 328 -0.49 -1.56 -32.99
N ALA A 329 -0.57 -2.00 -34.24
CA ALA A 329 -1.16 -3.27 -34.63
C ALA A 329 -0.15 -4.04 -35.46
N THR A 330 0.87 -4.64 -34.82
CA THR A 330 1.53 -5.86 -35.30
C THR A 330 2.54 -6.33 -34.25
N MET A 331 2.29 -7.51 -33.67
CA MET A 331 3.27 -8.58 -33.42
C MET A 331 2.63 -9.63 -32.51
N VAL A 332 1.82 -10.49 -33.13
CA VAL A 332 1.60 -11.87 -32.67
C VAL A 332 1.79 -12.74 -33.91
N GLY A 333 2.92 -13.43 -33.93
CA GLY A 333 3.26 -14.55 -34.80
C GLY A 333 3.96 -15.58 -33.93
#